data_AF-A0A4V3RPG4-F1
#
_entry.id   AF-A0A4V3RPG4-F1
#
_cell.length_a   1.000
_cell.length_b   1.000
_cell.length_c   1.000
_cell.angle_alpha   90.00
_cell.angle_beta   90.00
_cell.angle_gamma   90.00
#
_symmetry.space_group_name_H-M   'P 1'
#
loop_
_entity.id
_entity.type
_entity.pdbx_description
1 polymer ?
#
loop_
_entity_poly.entity_id
_entity_poly.type
_entity_poly.pdbx_seq_one_letter_code
_entity_poly.pdbx_strand_id
1 'polypeptide(L)' 'MRQVMTKLKKLRKDKGLSQREVAERLGMSPSMLAMMEGGYRRGSDETKVKLAKFYNESVDSLFFEDFYHLT' A
#
# COMPACT_ATOMS: atom_id res chain seq x y z
N MET A 1 -20.16 2.31 -0.49
CA MET A 1 -18.78 2.06 -0.98
C MET A 1 -18.19 0.89 -0.21
N ARG A 2 -17.81 -0.21 -0.87
CA ARG A 2 -17.07 -1.30 -0.22
C ARG A 2 -15.72 -0.74 0.25
N GLN A 3 -15.45 -0.77 1.56
CA GLN A 3 -14.08 -0.55 2.03
C GLN A 3 -13.26 -1.76 1.58
N VAL A 4 -12.46 -1.60 0.53
CA VAL A 4 -11.42 -2.56 0.19
C VAL A 4 -10.26 -2.32 1.15
N MET A 5 -9.94 -3.33 1.95
CA MET A 5 -8.78 -3.30 2.84
C MET A 5 -7.61 -3.96 2.11
N THR A 6 -6.77 -3.13 1.50
CA THR A 6 -5.54 -3.61 0.84
C THR A 6 -4.50 -4.08 1.86
N LYS A 7 -3.59 -4.95 1.43
CA LYS A 7 -2.44 -5.40 2.23
C LYS A 7 -1.60 -4.21 2.75
N LEU A 8 -1.44 -3.16 1.95
CA LEU A 8 -0.80 -1.90 2.36
C LEU A 8 -1.44 -1.29 3.61
N LYS A 9 -2.78 -1.14 3.59
CA LYS A 9 -3.53 -0.57 4.70
C LYS A 9 -3.43 -1.43 5.96
N LYS A 10 -3.41 -2.75 5.80
CA LYS A 10 -3.22 -3.72 6.89
C LYS A 10 -1.83 -3.55 7.53
N LEU A 11 -0.76 -3.69 6.74
CA LEU A 11 0.61 -3.58 7.22
C LEU A 11 0.91 -2.25 7.90
N ARG A 12 0.37 -1.14 7.37
CA ARG A 12 0.51 0.18 8.01
C ARG A 12 -0.11 0.19 9.41
N LYS A 13 -1.34 -0.32 9.55
CA LYS A 13 -2.04 -0.38 10.83
C LYS A 13 -1.37 -1.32 11.83
N ASP A 14 -0.88 -2.47 11.35
CA ASP A 14 -0.16 -3.44 12.19
C ASP A 14 1.14 -2.84 12.76
N LYS A 15 1.77 -1.90 12.04
CA LYS A 15 2.92 -1.11 12.52
C LYS A 15 2.54 0.12 13.36
N GLY A 16 1.26 0.40 13.58
CA GLY A 16 0.78 1.56 14.35
C GLY A 16 1.03 2.91 13.68
N LEU A 17 1.24 2.95 12.37
CA LEU A 17 1.62 4.17 11.65
C LEU A 17 0.41 4.87 11.03
N SER A 18 0.44 6.20 11.00
CA SER A 18 -0.49 7.02 10.21
C SER A 18 -0.09 7.05 8.72
N GLN A 19 -1.04 7.39 7.84
CA GLN A 19 -0.75 7.58 6.42
C GLN A 19 0.28 8.69 6.20
N ARG A 20 0.21 9.76 7.00
CA ARG A 20 1.13 10.89 6.91
C ARG A 20 2.57 10.46 7.21
N GLU A 21 2.80 9.70 8.28
CA GLU A 21 4.14 9.24 8.64
C GLU A 21 4.78 8.35 7.57
N VAL A 22 4.03 7.43 6.99
CA VAL A 22 4.55 6.58 5.90
C VAL A 22 4.82 7.41 4.65
N ALA A 23 3.91 8.31 4.30
CA ALA A 23 4.06 9.17 3.13
C ALA A 23 5.29 10.08 3.24
N GLU A 24 5.50 10.70 4.40
CA GLU A 24 6.68 11.52 4.70
C GLU A 24 7.97 10.69 4.60
N ARG A 25 8.01 9.50 5.21
CA ARG A 25 9.19 8.61 5.16
C ARG A 25 9.55 8.13 3.75
N LEU A 26 8.58 8.05 2.85
CA LEU A 26 8.77 7.57 1.48
C LEU A 26 8.81 8.69 0.43
N GLY A 27 8.74 9.95 0.86
CA GLY A 27 8.75 11.11 -0.03
C GLY A 27 7.57 11.15 -0.99
N MET A 28 6.36 10.82 -0.51
CA MET A 28 5.12 10.90 -1.28
C MET A 28 4.05 11.69 -0.52
N SER A 29 2.96 12.07 -1.21
CA SER A 29 1.86 12.77 -0.54
C SER A 29 0.98 11.79 0.26
N PRO A 30 0.43 12.20 1.42
CA PRO A 30 -0.51 11.37 2.19
C PRO A 30 -1.74 10.94 1.36
N SER A 31 -2.23 11.81 0.48
CA SER A 31 -3.33 11.52 -0.44
C SER A 31 -2.98 10.41 -1.44
N MET A 32 -1.73 10.37 -1.95
CA MET A 32 -1.29 9.28 -2.82
C MET A 32 -1.33 7.94 -2.09
N LEU A 33 -0.79 7.88 -0.86
CA LEU A 33 -0.84 6.66 -0.06
C LEU A 33 -2.29 6.26 0.27
N ALA A 34 -3.17 7.21 0.61
CA ALA A 34 -4.58 6.93 0.88
C ALA A 34 -5.31 6.35 -0.34
N MET A 35 -5.05 6.88 -1.54
CA MET A 35 -5.61 6.33 -2.79
C MET A 35 -5.09 4.91 -3.07
N MET A 36 -3.81 4.65 -2.78
CA MET A 36 -3.22 3.32 -2.93
C MET A 36 -3.81 2.32 -1.93
N GLU A 37 -3.96 2.72 -0.68
CA GLU A 37 -4.55 1.89 0.38
C GLU A 37 -6.03 1.57 0.13
N GLY A 38 -6.74 2.46 -0.57
CA GLY A 38 -8.12 2.25 -1.00
C GLY A 38 -8.28 1.51 -2.33
N GLY A 39 -7.18 1.15 -3.01
CA GLY A 39 -7.20 0.47 -4.30
C GLY A 39 -7.54 1.36 -5.50
N TYR A 40 -7.66 2.68 -5.31
CA TYR A 40 -7.98 3.63 -6.37
C TYR A 40 -6.80 3.96 -7.28
N ARG A 41 -5.57 3.73 -6.80
CA ARG A 41 -4.32 3.90 -7.57
C ARG A 41 -3.32 2.80 -7.24
N ARG A 42 -2.52 2.39 -8.22
CA ARG A 42 -1.40 1.45 -7.98
C ARG A 42 -0.05 2.12 -7.73
N GLY A 43 0.13 3.38 -8.10
CA GLY A 43 1.43 4.07 -8.05
C GLY A 43 2.38 3.65 -9.17
N SER A 44 3.50 4.38 -9.30
CA SER A 44 4.60 4.02 -10.21
C SER A 44 5.37 2.81 -9.68
N ASP A 45 6.18 2.18 -10.53
CA ASP A 45 7.01 1.05 -10.09
C ASP A 45 8.03 1.47 -9.03
N GLU A 46 8.57 2.68 -9.12
CA GLU A 46 9.42 3.25 -8.07
C GLU A 46 8.68 3.33 -6.72
N THR A 47 7.43 3.79 -6.71
CA THR A 47 6.62 3.84 -5.48
C THR A 47 6.34 2.44 -4.94
N LYS A 48 6.03 1.47 -5.80
CA LYS A 48 5.80 0.07 -5.40
C LYS A 48 7.06 -0.51 -4.74
N VAL A 49 8.23 -0.29 -5.32
CA VAL A 49 9.52 -0.73 -4.77
C VAL A 49 9.81 -0.06 -3.43
N LYS A 50 9.53 1.23 -3.26
CA LYS A 50 9.67 1.93 -1.97
C LYS A 50 8.80 1.30 -0.88
N LEU A 51 7.53 1.01 -1.18
CA LEU A 51 6.60 0.39 -0.25
C LEU A 51 7.00 -1.05 0.09
N ALA A 52 7.40 -1.85 -0.91
CA ALA A 52 7.91 -3.20 -0.73
C ALA A 52 9.09 -3.23 0.26
N LYS A 53 10.09 -2.37 0.04
CA LYS A 53 11.25 -2.23 0.95
C LYS A 53 10.84 -1.77 2.34
N PHE A 54 9.94 -0.79 2.45
CA PHE A 54 9.48 -0.25 3.74
C PHE A 54 8.76 -1.28 4.61
N TYR A 55 7.95 -2.14 3.99
CA TYR A 55 7.21 -3.18 4.68
C TYR A 55 7.95 -4.51 4.78
N ASN A 56 9.12 -4.64 4.16
CA ASN A 56 9.87 -5.89 4.03
C ASN A 56 9.04 -7.00 3.36
N GLU A 57 8.40 -6.63 2.26
CA GLU A 57 7.51 -7.47 1.45
C GLU A 57 7.96 -7.44 -0.02
N SER A 58 7.52 -8.41 -0.83
CA SER A 58 7.70 -8.34 -2.28
C SER A 58 6.65 -7.43 -2.93
N VAL A 59 6.95 -6.91 -4.11
CA VAL A 59 5.97 -6.13 -4.90
C VAL A 59 4.76 -7.00 -5.26
N ASP A 60 4.99 -8.25 -5.65
CA ASP A 60 3.95 -9.24 -5.93
C ASP A 60 3.00 -9.42 -4.73
N SER A 61 3.58 -9.63 -3.54
CA SER A 61 2.85 -9.78 -2.28
C SER A 61 1.93 -8.58 -2.00
N LEU A 62 2.42 -7.35 -2.22
CA LEU A 62 1.67 -6.13 -1.90
C LEU A 62 0.57 -5.78 -2.90
N PHE A 63 0.69 -6.18 -4.17
CA PHE A 63 -0.12 -5.63 -5.25
C PHE A 63 -0.83 -6.68 -6.13
N PHE A 64 -0.51 -7.96 -5.98
CA PHE A 64 -0.98 -9.01 -6.90
C PHE A 64 -1.59 -10.26 -6.21
N GLU A 65 -1.41 -10.45 -4.90
CA GLU A 65 -2.00 -11.59 -4.17
C GLU A 65 -3.54 -11.61 -4.18
N ASP A 66 -4.22 -10.46 -4.27
CA ASP A 66 -5.69 -10.38 -4.32
C ASP A 66 -6.31 -10.89 -5.65
N PHE A 67 -5.49 -11.20 -6.68
CA PHE A 67 -5.98 -11.62 -8.00
C PHE A 67 -6.25 -13.12 -8.13
N TYR A 68 -5.85 -13.95 -7.16
CA TYR A 68 -5.96 -15.41 -7.27
C TYR A 68 -7.20 -16.03 -6.61
N HIS A 69 -8.09 -15.23 -6.01
CA HIS A 69 -9.36 -15.70 -5.44
C HIS A 69 -10.57 -15.38 -6.34
N LEU A 70 -10.44 -15.69 -7.63
CA LEU A 70 -11.57 -15.85 -8.55
C LEU A 70 -11.73 -17.34 -8.88
N THR A 71 -12.34 -18.07 -7.96
CA THR A 71 -13.03 -19.35 -8.20
C THR A 71 -14.35 -19.34 -7.45
#